data_AF-A0A932YU73-F1
#
_entry.id   AF-A0A932YU73-F1
#
_cell.length_a   1.000
_cell.length_b   1.000
_cell.length_c   1.000
_cell.angle_alpha   90.00
_cell.angle_beta   90.00
_cell.angle_gamma   90.00
#
_symmetry.space_group_name_H-M   'P 1'
#
loop_
_entity.id
_entity.type
_entity.pdbx_description
1 polymer ?
#
loop_
_entity_poly.entity_id
_entity_poly.type
_entity_poly.pdbx_seq_one_letter_code
_entity_poly.pdbx_strand_id
1 'polypeptide(L)'
;MNDPSRPSLLERLSALILREPGDREQLVALLRSAYSRNLLDADALSIIEGALTVSEMQVRDIMIPRAQVDFIDINEPVESFIPRVIATAHSRFPVIDQNRDDVIGVLLAK
;
A
#
# COMPACT_ATOMS: atom_id res chain seq x y z
N MET A 1 43.45 -7.08 -24.27
CA MET A 1 43.62 -6.71 -22.86
C MET A 1 43.13 -5.28 -22.72
N ASN A 2 41.85 -5.07 -22.41
CA ASN A 2 41.31 -3.75 -22.13
C ASN A 2 41.21 -3.58 -20.61
N ASP A 3 42.02 -2.69 -20.07
CA ASP A 3 42.12 -2.29 -18.67
C ASP A 3 40.84 -1.51 -18.27
N PRO A 4 40.17 -1.80 -17.13
CA PRO A 4 39.01 -1.03 -16.72
C PRO A 4 39.49 0.33 -16.19
N SER A 5 39.38 1.35 -17.03
CA SER A 5 39.75 2.72 -16.70
C SER A 5 39.02 3.18 -15.42
N ARG A 6 39.79 3.57 -14.40
CA ARG A 6 39.28 4.10 -13.13
C ARG A 6 38.61 5.46 -13.39
N PRO A 7 37.43 5.74 -12.80
CA PRO A 7 36.73 7.01 -13.05
C PRO A 7 37.59 8.20 -12.62
N SER A 8 37.64 9.23 -13.46
CA SER A 8 38.47 10.42 -13.25
C SER A 8 37.99 11.23 -12.04
N LEU A 9 38.90 11.97 -11.38
CA LEU A 9 38.58 12.80 -10.21
C LEU A 9 37.49 13.84 -10.50
N LEU A 10 37.37 14.27 -11.76
CA LEU A 10 36.34 15.21 -12.21
C LEU A 10 34.97 14.56 -12.33
N GLU A 11 34.90 13.30 -12.79
CA GLU A 11 33.64 12.53 -12.82
C GLU A 11 33.16 12.19 -11.40
N ARG A 12 34.10 11.93 -10.48
CA ARG A 12 33.79 11.76 -9.05
C ARG A 12 33.29 13.06 -8.42
N LEU A 13 33.82 14.22 -8.85
CA LEU A 13 33.39 15.53 -8.37
C LEU A 13 32.04 15.96 -8.98
N SER A 14 31.78 15.65 -10.25
CA SER A 14 30.48 15.92 -10.88
C SER A 14 29.37 15.06 -10.27
N ALA A 15 29.66 13.81 -9.91
CA ALA A 15 28.74 12.95 -9.17
C ALA A 15 28.45 13.46 -7.74
N LEU A 16 29.36 14.22 -7.13
CA LEU A 16 29.11 14.88 -5.84
C LEU A 16 28.24 16.15 -5.98
N ILE A 17 28.16 16.73 -7.18
CA ILE A 17 27.39 17.95 -7.49
C ILE A 17 25.99 17.59 -8.01
N LEU A 18 25.88 16.58 -8.87
CA LEU A 18 24.64 15.93 -9.28
C LEU A 18 24.26 14.88 -8.23
N ARG A 19 23.80 15.32 -7.05
CA ARG A 19 23.34 14.40 -5.99
C ARG A 19 22.06 13.70 -6.41
N GLU A 20 22.20 12.58 -7.10
CA GLU A 20 21.14 11.58 -7.17
C GLU A 20 20.88 11.06 -5.75
N PRO A 21 19.61 10.85 -5.35
CA PRO A 21 19.29 10.31 -4.04
C PRO A 21 19.86 8.90 -3.91
N GLY A 22 20.71 8.69 -2.89
CA GLY A 22 21.38 7.40 -2.66
C GLY A 22 20.56 6.40 -1.85
N ASP A 23 19.49 6.87 -1.19
CA ASP A 23 18.59 6.07 -0.37
C ASP A 23 17.15 6.63 -0.45
N ARG A 24 16.21 5.91 0.16
CA ARG A 24 14.78 6.24 0.13
C ARG A 24 14.51 7.55 0.86
N GLU A 25 15.19 7.79 1.97
CA GLU A 25 15.05 9.00 2.79
C GLU A 25 15.44 10.24 1.98
N GLN A 26 16.56 10.17 1.24
CA GLN A 26 17.02 11.22 0.33
C GLN A 26 16.05 11.43 -0.83
N LEU A 27 15.48 10.36 -1.38
CA LEU A 27 14.47 10.46 -2.44
C LEU A 27 13.22 11.22 -1.94
N VAL A 28 12.71 10.86 -0.77
CA VAL A 28 11.56 11.54 -0.15
C VAL A 28 11.86 13.01 0.15
N ALA A 29 13.06 13.31 0.66
CA ALA A 29 13.48 14.69 0.89
C ALA A 29 13.54 15.52 -0.41
N LEU A 30 14.01 14.91 -1.51
CA LEU A 30 14.03 15.53 -2.83
C LEU A 30 12.61 15.83 -3.34
N LEU A 31 11.69 14.87 -3.22
CA LEU A 31 10.29 15.03 -3.63
C LEU A 31 9.59 16.14 -2.84
N ARG A 32 9.80 16.22 -1.52
CA ARG A 32 9.29 17.31 -0.68
C ARG A 32 9.86 18.67 -1.05
N SER A 33 11.14 18.73 -1.44
CA SER A 33 11.77 19.95 -1.95
C SER A 33 11.24 20.35 -3.34
N ALA A 34 10.89 19.40 -4.20
CA ALA A 34 10.20 19.69 -5.45
C ALA A 34 8.81 20.31 -5.21
N TYR A 35 8.06 19.76 -4.25
CA TYR A 35 6.78 20.31 -3.82
C TYR A 35 6.90 21.74 -3.28
N SER A 36 7.85 22.02 -2.37
CA SER A 36 8.03 23.36 -1.79
C SER A 36 8.41 24.44 -2.83
N ARG A 37 8.99 24.03 -3.96
CA ARG A 37 9.32 24.90 -5.10
C ARG A 37 8.20 24.96 -6.14
N ASN A 38 7.01 24.41 -5.85
CA ASN A 38 5.88 24.31 -6.78
C ASN A 38 6.18 23.57 -8.10
N LEU A 39 7.14 22.63 -8.08
CA LEU A 39 7.46 21.77 -9.23
C LEU A 39 6.65 20.46 -9.23
N LEU A 40 6.04 20.15 -8.09
CA LEU A 40 5.20 18.99 -7.84
C LEU A 40 3.99 19.48 -7.04
N ASP A 41 2.79 18.99 -7.32
CA ASP A 41 1.61 19.28 -6.51
C ASP A 41 1.52 18.33 -5.29
N ALA A 42 0.58 18.64 -4.39
CA ALA A 42 0.42 17.89 -3.16
C ALA A 42 -0.09 16.46 -3.41
N ASP A 43 -0.95 16.28 -4.42
CA ASP A 43 -1.56 14.99 -4.74
C ASP A 43 -0.51 14.03 -5.29
N ALA A 44 0.32 14.50 -6.23
CA ALA A 44 1.40 13.73 -6.79
C ALA A 44 2.44 13.36 -5.73
N LEU A 45 2.79 14.30 -4.83
CA LEU A 45 3.66 13.98 -3.69
C LEU A 45 3.05 12.88 -2.81
N SER A 46 1.78 13.01 -2.44
CA SER A 46 1.07 12.04 -1.59
C SER A 46 0.97 10.67 -2.26
N ILE A 47 0.74 10.60 -3.57
CA ILE A 47 0.68 9.34 -4.32
C ILE A 47 2.05 8.66 -4.32
N ILE A 48 3.13 9.40 -4.60
CA ILE A 48 4.48 8.85 -4.64
C ILE A 48 4.90 8.37 -3.25
N GLU A 49 4.72 9.20 -2.21
CA GLU A 49 5.03 8.79 -0.83
C GLU A 49 4.19 7.58 -0.42
N GLY A 50 2.90 7.56 -0.73
CA GLY A 50 2.01 6.43 -0.45
C GLY A 50 2.44 5.14 -1.15
N ALA A 51 2.82 5.20 -2.42
CA ALA A 51 3.32 4.05 -3.16
C ALA A 51 4.63 3.51 -2.56
N LEU A 52 5.53 4.42 -2.17
CA LEU A 52 6.77 4.09 -1.49
C LEU A 52 6.49 3.41 -0.14
N THR A 53 5.55 3.90 0.67
CA THR A 53 5.14 3.25 1.92
C THR A 53 4.52 1.88 1.68
N VAL A 54 3.54 1.77 0.78
CA VAL A 54 2.85 0.50 0.48
C VAL A 54 3.82 -0.58 0.00
N SER A 55 4.88 -0.22 -0.72
CA SER A 55 5.91 -1.17 -1.18
C SER A 55 6.63 -1.92 -0.04
N GLU A 56 6.60 -1.38 1.18
CA GLU A 56 7.25 -1.95 2.35
C GLU A 56 6.27 -2.56 3.36
N MET A 57 4.96 -2.34 3.15
CA MET A 57 3.92 -2.84 4.04
C MET A 57 3.67 -4.33 3.83
N GLN A 58 3.39 -5.03 4.93
CA GLN A 58 2.96 -6.42 4.92
C GLN A 58 1.44 -6.50 5.09
N VAL A 59 0.83 -7.60 4.64
CA VAL A 59 -0.63 -7.81 4.74
C VAL A 59 -1.15 -7.60 6.16
N ARG A 60 -0.40 -8.08 7.17
CA ARG A 60 -0.77 -7.94 8.58
C ARG A 60 -0.84 -6.48 9.07
N ASP A 61 -0.17 -5.56 8.39
CA ASP A 61 -0.10 -4.15 8.78
C ASP A 61 -1.39 -3.40 8.39
N ILE A 62 -2.18 -3.96 7.46
CA ILE A 62 -3.40 -3.34 6.92
C ILE A 62 -4.65 -4.23 6.95
N MET A 63 -4.52 -5.52 7.29
CA MET A 63 -5.67 -6.42 7.34
C MET A 63 -6.61 -6.07 8.49
N ILE A 64 -7.91 -6.32 8.30
CA ILE A 64 -8.88 -6.24 9.39
C ILE A 64 -8.67 -7.43 10.34
N PRO A 65 -8.45 -7.21 11.65
CA PRO A 65 -8.30 -8.29 12.60
C PRO A 65 -9.51 -9.21 12.58
N ARG A 66 -9.29 -10.53 12.63
CA ARG A 66 -10.35 -11.54 12.51
C ARG A 66 -11.53 -11.34 13.48
N ALA A 67 -11.27 -10.83 14.68
CA ALA A 67 -12.31 -10.55 15.66
C ALA A 67 -13.27 -9.42 15.23
N GLN A 68 -12.83 -8.54 14.33
CA GLN A 68 -13.55 -7.37 13.82
C GLN A 68 -14.14 -7.59 12.42
N VAL A 69 -13.96 -8.77 11.83
CA VAL A 69 -14.52 -9.10 10.52
C VAL A 69 -15.99 -9.49 10.67
N ASP A 70 -16.84 -8.87 9.86
CA ASP A 70 -18.24 -9.25 9.71
C ASP A 70 -18.37 -10.42 8.73
N PHE A 71 -18.59 -11.61 9.30
CA PHE A 71 -18.82 -12.84 8.56
C PHE A 71 -20.31 -13.09 8.30
N ILE A 72 -20.61 -13.85 7.24
CA ILE A 72 -21.93 -14.44 6.99
C ILE A 72 -21.79 -15.96 7.10
N ASP A 73 -22.62 -16.59 7.92
CA ASP A 73 -22.70 -18.06 7.98
C ASP A 73 -23.62 -18.55 6.85
N ILE A 74 -23.15 -19.54 6.08
CA ILE A 74 -23.94 -20.15 4.99
C ILE A 74 -25.23 -20.81 5.47
N ASN A 75 -25.27 -21.19 6.75
CA ASN A 75 -26.42 -21.82 7.39
C ASN A 75 -27.40 -20.79 7.98
N GLU A 76 -27.07 -19.49 7.97
CA GLU A 76 -27.94 -18.41 8.43
C GLU A 76 -29.03 -18.12 7.37
N PRO A 77 -30.32 -18.03 7.73
CA PRO A 77 -31.36 -17.65 6.78
C PRO A 77 -31.13 -16.23 6.25
N VAL A 78 -31.44 -15.98 4.97
CA VAL A 78 -31.13 -14.71 4.30
C VAL A 78 -31.71 -13.51 5.05
N GLU A 79 -32.92 -13.64 5.58
CA GLU A 79 -33.65 -12.59 6.29
C GLU A 79 -32.92 -12.13 7.57
N SER A 80 -32.05 -12.97 8.12
CA SER A 80 -31.34 -12.68 9.37
C SER A 80 -30.06 -11.86 9.16
N PHE A 81 -29.30 -12.10 8.08
CA PHE A 81 -28.08 -11.35 7.82
C PHE A 81 -28.27 -10.11 6.94
N ILE A 82 -29.35 -10.03 6.15
CA ILE A 82 -29.63 -8.87 5.29
C ILE A 82 -29.65 -7.53 6.05
N PRO A 83 -30.31 -7.41 7.22
CA PRO A 83 -30.28 -6.17 8.01
C PRO A 83 -28.85 -5.75 8.41
N ARG A 84 -27.98 -6.72 8.76
CA ARG A 84 -26.57 -6.47 9.10
C ARG A 84 -25.76 -6.05 7.88
N VAL A 85 -25.98 -6.68 6.73
CA VAL A 85 -25.34 -6.31 5.46
C VAL A 85 -25.67 -4.86 5.08
N ILE A 86 -26.93 -4.44 5.24
CA ILE A 86 -27.35 -3.06 4.98
C ILE A 86 -26.73 -2.09 6.00
N ALA A 87 -26.74 -2.44 7.29
CA ALA A 87 -26.23 -1.57 8.35
C ALA A 87 -24.71 -1.34 8.27
N THR A 88 -23.93 -2.37 7.92
CA THR A 88 -22.46 -2.30 7.80
C THR A 88 -22.00 -1.59 6.53
N ALA A 89 -22.86 -1.55 5.50
CA ALA A 89 -22.58 -0.91 4.20
C ALA A 89 -21.29 -1.41 3.52
N HIS A 90 -20.80 -2.60 3.88
CA HIS A 90 -19.66 -3.22 3.21
C HIS A 90 -20.08 -3.80 1.85
N SER A 91 -19.12 -3.87 0.93
CA SER A 91 -19.40 -4.42 -0.42
C SER A 91 -19.17 -5.92 -0.51
N ARG A 92 -18.41 -6.49 0.43
CA ARG A 92 -17.97 -7.88 0.43
C ARG A 92 -17.98 -8.42 1.85
N PHE A 93 -18.46 -9.65 1.99
CA PHE A 93 -18.52 -10.36 3.27
C PHE A 93 -17.92 -11.75 3.08
N PRO A 94 -16.92 -12.15 3.88
CA PRO A 94 -16.47 -13.53 3.88
C PRO A 94 -17.60 -14.45 4.35
N VAL A 95 -17.81 -15.54 3.61
CA VAL A 95 -18.83 -16.55 3.92
C VAL A 95 -18.14 -17.73 4.60
N ILE A 96 -18.69 -18.20 5.71
CA ILE A 96 -18.15 -19.29 6.51
C ILE A 96 -19.13 -20.47 6.61
N ASP A 97 -18.62 -21.66 6.88
CA ASP A 97 -19.41 -22.84 7.27
C ASP A 97 -19.03 -23.29 8.68
N GLN A 98 -19.99 -23.30 9.61
CA GLN A 98 -19.89 -23.71 11.03
C GLN A 98 -18.93 -22.91 11.93
N ASN A 99 -17.79 -22.46 11.42
CA ASN A 99 -16.75 -21.78 12.19
C ASN A 99 -16.03 -20.71 11.36
N ARG A 100 -15.40 -19.75 12.03
CA ARG A 100 -14.72 -18.62 11.37
C ARG A 100 -13.40 -18.99 10.70
N ASP A 101 -12.90 -20.21 10.85
CA ASP A 101 -11.67 -20.70 10.20
C ASP A 101 -11.96 -21.27 8.81
N ASP A 102 -13.20 -21.71 8.58
CA ASP A 102 -13.65 -22.31 7.33
C ASP A 102 -14.34 -21.27 6.45
N VAL A 103 -13.54 -20.43 5.78
CA VAL A 103 -14.03 -19.46 4.80
C VAL A 103 -14.22 -20.15 3.46
N ILE A 104 -15.48 -20.35 3.06
CA ILE A 104 -15.86 -21.06 1.84
C ILE A 104 -16.02 -20.13 0.63
N GLY A 105 -16.08 -18.82 0.84
CA GLY A 105 -16.24 -17.86 -0.25
C GLY A 105 -16.42 -16.41 0.20
N VAL A 106 -16.90 -15.58 -0.74
CA VAL A 106 -17.17 -14.16 -0.53
C VAL A 106 -18.54 -13.83 -1.11
N LEU A 107 -19.43 -13.27 -0.30
CA LEU A 107 -20.68 -12.69 -0.75
C LEU A 107 -20.44 -11.25 -1.22
N LEU A 108 -20.88 -10.93 -2.43
CA LEU A 108 -20.94 -9.58 -2.96
C LEU A 108 -22.30 -8.98 -2.61
N ALA A 109 -22.31 -7.85 -1.91
CA ALA A 109 -23.55 -7.15 -1.57
C ALA A 109 -24.09 -6.26 -2.70
N LYS A 110 -23.32 -6.10 -3.77
CA LYS A 110 -23.65 -5.32 -4.98
C LYS A 110 -23.59 -6.20 -6.20
#